data_AF-A0A1G3L8Z9-F1
#
_entry.id   AF-A0A1G3L8Z9-F1
#
_cell.length_a   1.000
_cell.length_b   1.000
_cell.length_c   1.000
_cell.angle_alpha   90.00
_cell.angle_beta   90.00
_cell.angle_gamma   90.00
#
_symmetry.space_group_name_H-M   'P 1'
#
loop_
_entity.id
_entity.type
_entity.pdbx_description
1 polymer ?
#
loop_
_entity_poly.entity_id
_entity_poly.type
_entity_poly.pdbx_seq_one_letter_code
_entity_poly.pdbx_strand_id
1 'polypeptide(L)'
;MRKVWIEITEWEKSLITDCLENSVDAFFVKEESLVSKIKELAKVDVYNINNLPENIQFFKINSKEDEEKASKISESVSLVIETGDWKIIPFENLIAQRDNLFASVDNLTDAQEVAGILEIGVTGVYVHNCSSDEKVKILKKLKSEKGNIELSEGEIVSVEKLITGDRICIDTISNMVEGEGMLVGDYSNGMILVNSESQDNPYVASRPFRINAGAVHCYVMTPENRTKYLADLRSGDEVLIVNNKGETFVSVIGRIKLEKRPMLRIVIKGKIKDFSVVLQNAETIRVVTPDGKSKSVVSLKTGDKVTIFEEKGGRHFGHKIEETIEEK
;
A
#
# COMPACT_ATOMS: atom_id res chain seq x y z
N MET A 1 -2.97 3.94 1.47
CA MET A 1 -3.44 4.15 2.87
C MET A 1 -4.33 5.38 2.89
N ARG A 2 -5.33 5.43 3.77
CA ARG A 2 -6.22 6.60 3.87
C ARG A 2 -5.48 7.82 4.41
N LYS A 3 -5.83 9.00 3.90
CA LYS A 3 -5.35 10.27 4.43
C LYS A 3 -6.17 10.67 5.65
N VAL A 4 -5.51 11.23 6.66
CA VAL A 4 -6.11 11.74 7.89
C VAL A 4 -5.59 13.16 8.09
N TRP A 5 -6.51 14.11 8.00
CA TRP A 5 -6.28 15.52 8.27
C TRP A 5 -6.88 15.88 9.62
N ILE A 6 -6.16 16.65 10.43
CA ILE A 6 -6.59 16.95 11.81
C ILE A 6 -6.66 18.45 12.02
N GLU A 7 -7.81 18.94 12.49
CA GLU A 7 -7.96 20.32 12.96
C GLU A 7 -7.30 20.49 14.32
N ILE A 8 -6.45 21.51 14.46
CA ILE A 8 -5.81 21.92 15.72
C ILE A 8 -6.31 23.33 16.05
N THR A 9 -7.07 23.43 17.15
CA THR A 9 -7.69 24.67 17.60
C THR A 9 -6.79 25.49 18.51
N GLU A 10 -5.93 24.83 19.28
CA GLU A 10 -5.00 25.46 20.22
C GLU A 10 -3.68 24.68 20.28
N TRP A 11 -2.62 25.30 20.81
CA TRP A 11 -1.31 24.65 20.90
C TRP A 11 -1.31 23.59 22.01
N GLU A 12 -1.38 22.32 21.60
CA GLU A 12 -1.18 21.17 22.47
C GLU A 12 -0.04 20.30 21.93
N LYS A 13 1.16 20.48 22.49
CA LYS A 13 2.37 19.82 21.96
C LYS A 13 2.24 18.28 21.98
N SER A 14 1.65 17.69 23.01
CA SER A 14 1.43 16.24 23.14
C SER A 14 0.59 15.69 22.00
N LEU A 15 -0.58 16.27 21.74
CA LEU A 15 -1.43 15.88 20.62
C LEU A 15 -0.68 15.97 19.29
N ILE A 16 0.00 17.09 19.03
CA ILE A 16 0.71 17.31 17.76
C ILE A 16 1.83 16.28 17.58
N THR A 17 2.64 16.02 18.61
CA THR A 17 3.69 15.01 18.54
C THR A 17 3.12 13.60 18.35
N ASP A 18 2.06 13.24 19.05
CA ASP A 18 1.39 11.95 18.90
C ASP A 18 0.83 11.79 17.48
N CYS A 19 0.22 12.83 16.91
CA CYS A 19 -0.26 12.81 15.54
C CYS A 19 0.88 12.64 14.52
N LEU A 20 2.00 13.33 14.73
CA LEU A 20 3.19 13.21 13.88
C LEU A 20 3.79 11.80 13.93
N GLU A 21 3.93 11.23 15.13
CA GLU A 21 4.44 9.86 15.32
C GLU A 21 3.53 8.80 14.68
N ASN A 22 2.23 9.09 14.57
CA ASN A 22 1.25 8.22 13.93
C ASN A 22 0.97 8.60 12.46
N SER A 23 1.89 9.32 11.82
CA SER A 23 1.89 9.61 10.38
C SER A 23 0.64 10.35 9.87
N VAL A 24 0.18 11.37 10.62
CA VAL A 24 -0.82 12.33 10.14
C VAL A 24 -0.39 12.97 8.81
N ASP A 25 -1.33 13.17 7.89
CA ASP A 25 -1.01 13.69 6.55
C ASP A 25 -0.99 15.21 6.51
N ALA A 26 -1.88 15.88 7.26
CA ALA A 26 -1.90 17.33 7.36
C ALA A 26 -2.58 17.83 8.63
N PHE A 27 -2.18 19.03 9.05
CA PHE A 27 -2.87 19.78 10.09
C PHE A 27 -3.62 20.97 9.50
N PHE A 28 -4.78 21.27 10.07
CA PHE A 28 -5.55 22.47 9.75
C PHE A 28 -5.62 23.35 11.00
N VAL A 29 -5.30 24.63 10.86
CA VAL A 29 -5.24 25.58 11.97
C VAL A 29 -5.96 26.87 11.63
N LYS A 30 -6.44 27.60 12.64
CA LYS A 30 -7.01 28.94 12.46
C LYS A 30 -5.98 30.05 12.66
N GLU A 31 -5.09 29.88 13.65
CA GLU A 31 -4.05 30.83 13.96
C GLU A 31 -2.79 30.60 13.13
N GLU A 32 -2.28 31.66 12.50
CA GLU A 32 -1.03 31.60 11.75
C GLU A 32 0.17 31.22 12.64
N SER A 33 0.12 31.59 13.93
CA SER A 33 1.15 31.27 14.91
C SER A 33 1.37 29.77 15.11
N LEU A 34 0.36 28.94 14.85
CA LEU A 34 0.44 27.48 14.95
C LEU A 34 1.12 26.88 13.71
N VAL A 35 0.99 27.52 12.54
CA VAL A 35 1.60 27.04 11.29
C VAL A 35 3.11 26.95 11.44
N SER A 36 3.76 28.01 11.92
CA SER A 36 5.20 28.05 12.11
C SER A 36 5.66 27.04 13.16
N LYS A 37 4.99 27.00 14.32
CA LYS A 37 5.36 26.08 15.41
C LYS A 37 5.25 24.60 15.02
N ILE A 38 4.22 24.21 14.27
CA ILE A 38 4.08 22.81 13.82
C ILE A 38 5.16 22.47 12.78
N LYS A 39 5.44 23.37 11.83
CA LYS A 39 6.48 23.18 10.81
C LYS A 39 7.90 23.13 11.39
N GLU A 40 8.13 23.71 12.57
CA GLU A 40 9.38 23.55 13.32
C GLU A 40 9.56 22.13 13.87
N LEU A 41 8.48 21.42 14.18
CA LEU A 41 8.53 20.06 14.72
C LEU A 41 8.78 19.00 13.65
N ALA A 42 8.16 19.14 12.48
CA ALA A 42 8.27 18.16 11.40
C ALA A 42 7.97 18.76 10.03
N LYS A 43 8.45 18.08 8.98
CA LYS A 43 8.01 18.33 7.60
C LYS A 43 6.63 17.71 7.41
N VAL A 44 5.60 18.53 7.58
CA VAL A 44 4.19 18.15 7.44
C VAL A 44 3.43 19.30 6.80
N ASP A 45 2.36 18.97 6.08
CA ASP A 45 1.45 19.96 5.55
C ASP A 45 0.67 20.61 6.69
N VAL A 46 0.62 21.94 6.68
CA VAL A 46 -0.15 22.73 7.64
C VAL A 46 -0.88 23.82 6.87
N TYR A 47 -2.21 23.75 6.90
CA TYR A 47 -3.10 24.65 6.17
C TYR A 47 -3.82 25.59 7.14
N ASN A 48 -3.88 26.88 6.80
CA ASN A 48 -4.71 27.82 7.53
C ASN A 48 -6.13 27.77 6.96
N ILE A 49 -7.14 27.47 7.78
CA ILE A 49 -8.54 27.35 7.35
C ILE A 49 -9.08 28.67 6.78
N ASN A 50 -8.57 29.81 7.25
CA ASN A 50 -8.98 31.13 6.76
C ASN A 50 -8.29 31.53 5.44
N ASN A 51 -7.27 30.78 5.01
CA ASN A 51 -6.53 31.03 3.78
C ASN A 51 -6.07 29.69 3.18
N LEU A 52 -7.04 28.92 2.69
CA LEU A 52 -6.81 27.62 2.07
C LEU A 52 -6.21 27.79 0.67
N PRO A 53 -5.34 26.87 0.23
CA PRO A 53 -4.89 26.85 -1.15
C PRO A 53 -6.04 26.48 -2.10
N GLU A 54 -5.97 26.91 -3.36
CA GLU A 54 -7.03 26.71 -4.37
C GLU A 54 -7.38 25.22 -4.61
N ASN A 55 -6.47 24.31 -4.28
CA ASN A 55 -6.66 22.87 -4.42
C ASN A 55 -7.30 22.19 -3.19
N ILE A 56 -7.77 22.94 -2.19
CA ILE A 56 -8.53 22.42 -1.05
C ILE A 56 -9.79 23.26 -0.84
N GLN A 57 -10.95 22.61 -0.80
CA GLN A 57 -12.23 23.30 -0.63
C GLN A 57 -13.11 22.55 0.39
N PHE A 58 -13.71 23.30 1.32
CA PHE A 58 -14.78 22.79 2.17
C PHE A 58 -16.13 22.99 1.49
N PHE A 59 -16.99 21.97 1.52
CA PHE A 59 -18.28 22.00 0.86
C PHE A 59 -19.33 21.28 1.70
N LYS A 60 -20.44 21.96 1.96
CA LYS A 60 -21.53 21.42 2.77
C LYS A 60 -22.64 20.89 1.87
N ILE A 61 -23.07 19.65 2.11
CA ILE A 61 -24.15 19.01 1.37
C ILE A 61 -25.39 18.95 2.24
N ASN A 62 -26.45 19.66 1.81
CA ASN A 62 -27.76 19.63 2.48
C ASN A 62 -28.88 19.15 1.55
N SER A 63 -28.58 18.95 0.26
CA SER A 63 -29.55 18.57 -0.76
C SER A 63 -28.89 17.81 -1.92
N LYS A 64 -29.71 17.16 -2.74
CA LYS A 64 -29.25 16.48 -3.96
C LYS A 64 -28.63 17.44 -4.98
N GLU A 65 -29.08 18.69 -5.02
CA GLU A 65 -28.48 19.72 -5.89
C GLU A 65 -27.04 20.05 -5.45
N ASP A 66 -26.76 20.00 -4.15
CA ASP A 66 -25.41 20.19 -3.62
C ASP A 66 -24.49 19.03 -4.00
N GLU A 67 -25.00 17.79 -4.02
CA GLU A 67 -24.25 16.62 -4.53
C GLU A 67 -23.83 16.80 -5.99
N GLU A 68 -24.76 17.24 -6.85
CA GLU A 68 -24.46 17.49 -8.27
C GLU A 68 -23.49 18.65 -8.49
N LYS A 69 -23.46 19.63 -7.59
CA LYS A 69 -22.47 20.72 -7.61
C LYS A 69 -21.11 20.19 -7.17
N ALA A 70 -21.06 19.42 -6.08
CA ALA A 70 -19.84 18.82 -5.56
C ALA A 70 -19.17 17.88 -6.59
N SER A 71 -19.97 17.09 -7.35
CA SER A 71 -19.42 16.18 -8.36
C SER A 71 -18.78 16.90 -9.56
N LYS A 72 -19.19 18.14 -9.86
CA LYS A 72 -18.65 18.95 -10.96
C LYS A 72 -17.38 19.73 -10.58
N ILE A 73 -16.99 19.73 -9.32
CA ILE A 73 -15.74 20.35 -8.87
C ILE A 73 -14.57 19.52 -9.40
N SER A 74 -13.56 20.21 -9.97
CA SER A 74 -12.35 19.60 -10.54
C SER A 74 -11.77 18.51 -9.65
N GLU A 75 -11.35 17.39 -10.23
CA GLU A 75 -10.67 16.28 -9.53
C GLU A 75 -9.33 16.71 -8.92
N SER A 76 -8.73 17.79 -9.43
CA SER A 76 -7.50 18.38 -8.86
C SER A 76 -7.73 19.05 -7.49
N VAL A 77 -8.98 19.25 -7.07
CA VAL A 77 -9.35 19.86 -5.79
C VAL A 77 -9.70 18.76 -4.79
N SER A 78 -9.01 18.77 -3.65
CA SER A 78 -9.38 17.96 -2.49
C SER A 78 -10.60 18.57 -1.82
N LEU A 79 -11.72 17.86 -1.88
CA LEU A 79 -13.01 18.37 -1.44
C LEU A 79 -13.35 17.77 -0.07
N VAL A 80 -13.36 18.62 0.96
CA VAL A 80 -13.77 18.25 2.33
C VAL A 80 -15.27 18.44 2.45
N ILE A 81 -15.99 17.33 2.49
CA ILE A 81 -17.44 17.29 2.55
C ILE A 81 -17.91 17.25 4.00
N GLU A 82 -18.77 18.21 4.34
CA GLU A 82 -19.57 18.19 5.56
C GLU A 82 -21.01 17.83 5.19
N THR A 83 -21.51 16.72 5.74
CA THR A 83 -22.91 16.32 5.62
C THR A 83 -23.65 16.59 6.93
N GLY A 84 -24.96 16.81 6.86
CA GLY A 84 -25.83 16.76 8.04
C GLY A 84 -26.04 15.32 8.53
N ASP A 85 -27.25 15.01 9.02
CA ASP A 85 -27.58 13.70 9.61
C ASP A 85 -27.59 12.51 8.62
N TRP A 86 -27.53 12.79 7.31
CA TRP A 86 -27.50 11.77 6.24
C TRP A 86 -26.09 11.62 5.67
N LYS A 87 -25.25 10.83 6.33
CA LYS A 87 -23.82 10.70 5.97
C LYS A 87 -23.58 9.77 4.78
N ILE A 88 -24.28 8.65 4.67
CA ILE A 88 -23.85 7.55 3.79
C ILE A 88 -24.15 7.80 2.29
N ILE A 89 -25.40 8.11 1.95
CA ILE A 89 -25.87 8.19 0.54
C ILE A 89 -25.12 9.26 -0.28
N PRO A 90 -24.86 10.49 0.25
CA PRO A 90 -24.11 11.49 -0.51
C PRO A 90 -22.69 11.04 -0.84
N PHE A 91 -22.00 10.36 0.08
CA PHE A 91 -20.65 9.85 -0.18
C PHE A 91 -20.66 8.70 -1.19
N GLU A 92 -21.63 7.78 -1.14
CA GLU A 92 -21.78 6.71 -2.15
C GLU A 92 -21.90 7.29 -3.56
N ASN A 93 -22.74 8.30 -3.74
CA ASN A 93 -22.95 8.95 -5.03
C ASN A 93 -21.70 9.67 -5.53
N LEU A 94 -20.96 10.32 -4.62
CA LEU A 94 -19.78 11.12 -4.97
C LEU A 94 -18.55 10.27 -5.25
N ILE A 95 -18.33 9.20 -4.49
CA ILE A 95 -17.20 8.27 -4.70
C ILE A 95 -17.29 7.62 -6.08
N ALA A 96 -18.50 7.37 -6.59
CA ALA A 96 -18.70 6.85 -7.94
C ALA A 96 -18.39 7.86 -9.06
N GLN A 97 -18.27 9.15 -8.75
CA GLN A 97 -18.15 10.24 -9.74
C GLN A 97 -16.80 10.96 -9.71
N ARG A 98 -16.08 10.96 -8.57
CA ARG A 98 -14.78 11.62 -8.44
C ARG A 98 -13.93 11.05 -7.31
N ASP A 99 -12.62 11.20 -7.45
CA ASP A 99 -11.63 10.97 -6.41
C ASP A 99 -11.40 12.24 -5.53
N ASN A 100 -10.39 12.19 -4.65
CA ASN A 100 -9.97 13.29 -3.76
C ASN A 100 -11.10 13.84 -2.89
N LEU A 101 -11.89 12.94 -2.31
CA LEU A 101 -12.96 13.23 -1.38
C LEU A 101 -12.49 13.01 0.06
N PHE A 102 -12.75 13.99 0.92
CA PHE A 102 -12.48 13.92 2.35
C PHE A 102 -13.77 14.06 3.13
N ALA A 103 -14.04 13.14 4.05
CA ALA A 103 -15.22 13.22 4.91
C ALA A 103 -14.90 13.98 6.20
N SER A 104 -15.72 14.98 6.54
CA SER A 104 -15.66 15.67 7.84
C SER A 104 -16.24 14.76 8.92
N VAL A 105 -15.45 14.46 9.96
CA VAL A 105 -15.83 13.53 11.04
C VAL A 105 -15.41 14.07 12.40
N ASP A 106 -16.19 13.72 13.43
CA ASP A 106 -15.95 14.12 14.82
C ASP A 106 -15.88 12.93 15.80
N ASN A 107 -15.99 11.69 15.32
CA ASN A 107 -15.85 10.50 16.15
C ASN A 107 -15.36 9.30 15.34
N LEU A 108 -14.89 8.27 16.05
CA LEU A 108 -14.35 7.06 15.42
C LEU A 108 -15.38 6.30 14.58
N THR A 109 -16.63 6.22 15.03
CA THR A 109 -17.67 5.45 14.34
C THR A 109 -17.88 6.00 12.94
N ASP A 110 -18.11 7.32 12.82
CA ASP A 110 -18.27 7.98 11.52
C ASP A 110 -17.04 7.81 10.65
N ALA A 111 -15.85 7.98 11.23
CA ALA A 111 -14.58 7.84 10.52
C ALA A 111 -14.41 6.45 9.90
N GLN A 112 -14.84 5.40 10.60
CA GLN A 112 -14.82 4.03 10.09
C GLN A 112 -15.92 3.77 9.05
N GLU A 113 -17.10 4.34 9.24
CA GLU A 113 -18.21 4.20 8.30
C GLU A 113 -17.86 4.80 6.94
N VAL A 114 -17.44 6.08 6.91
CA VAL A 114 -17.07 6.77 5.65
C VAL A 114 -15.84 6.18 4.98
N ALA A 115 -14.95 5.60 5.79
CA ALA A 115 -13.85 4.81 5.29
C ALA A 115 -14.36 3.56 4.55
N GLY A 116 -15.32 2.82 5.09
CA GLY A 116 -15.79 1.56 4.49
C GLY A 116 -16.73 1.67 3.29
N ILE A 117 -17.17 2.87 2.89
CA ILE A 117 -18.24 3.04 1.89
C ILE A 117 -17.91 2.36 0.55
N LEU A 118 -18.82 1.50 0.06
CA LEU A 118 -18.70 0.75 -1.20
C LEU A 118 -17.43 -0.11 -1.33
N GLU A 119 -16.78 -0.51 -0.22
CA GLU A 119 -15.48 -1.22 -0.21
C GLU A 119 -14.31 -0.43 -0.85
N ILE A 120 -14.57 0.81 -1.30
CA ILE A 120 -13.60 1.74 -1.90
C ILE A 120 -13.25 2.83 -0.88
N GLY A 121 -14.27 3.45 -0.30
CA GLY A 121 -14.17 4.51 0.69
C GLY A 121 -13.82 5.89 0.13
N VAL A 122 -13.85 6.89 1.01
CA VAL A 122 -13.30 8.22 0.72
C VAL A 122 -11.76 8.20 0.69
N THR A 123 -11.15 9.16 -0.01
CA THR A 123 -9.69 9.35 -0.06
C THR A 123 -9.08 9.58 1.32
N GLY A 124 -9.80 10.28 2.19
CA GLY A 124 -9.39 10.51 3.56
C GLY A 124 -10.48 11.10 4.44
N VAL A 125 -10.12 11.42 5.68
CA VAL A 125 -11.02 12.09 6.63
C VAL A 125 -10.41 13.39 7.13
N TYR A 126 -11.27 14.36 7.39
CA TYR A 126 -10.96 15.59 8.10
C TYR A 126 -11.55 15.49 9.51
N VAL A 127 -10.69 15.37 10.52
CA VAL A 127 -11.08 15.16 11.91
C VAL A 127 -11.15 16.50 12.63
N HIS A 128 -12.33 16.84 13.13
CA HIS A 128 -12.58 18.10 13.82
C HIS A 128 -13.59 17.93 14.95
N ASN A 129 -13.80 19.00 15.73
CA ASN A 129 -14.85 19.08 16.75
C ASN A 129 -14.90 17.91 17.77
N CYS A 130 -13.75 17.31 18.08
CA CYS A 130 -13.63 16.22 19.03
C CYS A 130 -12.37 16.35 19.90
N SER A 131 -12.29 15.55 20.96
CA SER A 131 -11.17 15.61 21.92
C SER A 131 -9.85 15.17 21.29
N SER A 132 -8.73 15.61 21.88
CA SER A 132 -7.38 15.22 21.48
C SER A 132 -7.21 13.69 21.47
N ASP A 133 -7.72 12.99 22.48
CA ASP A 133 -7.69 11.52 22.56
C ASP A 133 -8.46 10.86 21.40
N GLU A 134 -9.64 11.39 21.04
CA GLU A 134 -10.44 10.83 19.96
C GLU A 134 -9.76 11.07 18.60
N LYS A 135 -9.14 12.23 18.38
CA LYS A 135 -8.32 12.50 17.18
C LYS A 135 -7.20 11.49 17.00
N VAL A 136 -6.43 11.23 18.07
CA VAL A 136 -5.33 10.25 18.04
C VAL A 136 -5.87 8.83 17.81
N LYS A 137 -7.00 8.49 18.41
CA LYS A 137 -7.65 7.19 18.24
C LYS A 137 -8.13 6.96 16.80
N ILE A 138 -8.77 7.96 16.18
CA ILE A 138 -9.17 7.94 14.76
C ILE A 138 -7.95 7.76 13.86
N LEU A 139 -6.91 8.58 14.07
CA LEU A 139 -5.68 8.51 13.30
C LEU A 139 -5.05 7.11 13.36
N LYS A 140 -4.84 6.58 14.57
CA LYS A 140 -4.27 5.24 14.78
C LYS A 140 -5.11 4.17 14.11
N LYS A 141 -6.43 4.22 14.26
CA LYS A 141 -7.32 3.23 13.65
C LYS A 141 -7.22 3.24 12.12
N LEU A 142 -7.36 4.40 11.49
CA LEU A 142 -7.34 4.50 10.02
C LEU A 142 -5.95 4.25 9.42
N LYS A 143 -4.86 4.57 10.15
CA LYS A 143 -3.49 4.29 9.70
C LYS A 143 -3.05 2.85 9.96
N SER A 144 -3.70 2.14 10.87
CA SER A 144 -3.44 0.72 11.14
C SER A 144 -4.27 -0.23 10.29
N GLU A 145 -5.21 0.27 9.48
CA GLU A 145 -5.95 -0.57 8.53
C GLU A 145 -4.99 -1.19 7.52
N LYS A 146 -4.73 -2.48 7.71
CA LYS A 146 -4.01 -3.32 6.76
C LYS A 146 -4.95 -3.64 5.60
N GLY A 147 -4.46 -3.49 4.37
CA GLY A 147 -5.18 -4.02 3.21
C GLY A 147 -5.14 -5.55 3.22
N ASN A 148 -5.97 -6.18 2.40
CA ASN A 148 -5.90 -7.62 2.19
C ASN A 148 -5.82 -7.94 0.70
N ILE A 149 -5.00 -8.93 0.34
CA ILE A 149 -4.93 -9.54 -0.99
C ILE A 149 -5.33 -11.01 -0.87
N GLU A 150 -6.20 -11.46 -1.76
CA GLU A 150 -6.54 -12.87 -1.86
C GLU A 150 -5.35 -13.67 -2.41
N LEU A 151 -4.84 -14.60 -1.59
CA LEU A 151 -3.74 -15.50 -1.96
C LEU A 151 -4.27 -16.91 -2.17
N SER A 152 -3.56 -17.68 -2.99
CA SER A 152 -3.85 -19.07 -3.26
C SER A 152 -2.61 -19.95 -3.09
N GLU A 153 -2.79 -21.26 -3.16
CA GLU A 153 -1.72 -22.24 -3.13
C GLU A 153 -1.36 -22.66 -4.57
N GLY A 154 -0.09 -22.56 -4.91
CA GLY A 154 0.50 -23.07 -6.14
C GLY A 154 1.40 -24.29 -5.89
N GLU A 155 1.71 -25.03 -6.95
CA GLU A 155 2.60 -26.18 -6.89
C GLU A 155 3.80 -26.01 -7.82
N ILE A 156 5.01 -26.27 -7.33
CA ILE A 156 6.23 -26.23 -8.15
C ILE A 156 6.16 -27.32 -9.22
N VAL A 157 6.32 -26.92 -10.48
CA VAL A 157 6.38 -27.82 -11.64
C VAL A 157 7.83 -28.14 -11.98
N SER A 158 8.67 -27.11 -12.15
CA SER A 158 10.10 -27.26 -12.43
C SER A 158 10.93 -26.15 -11.79
N VAL A 159 12.20 -26.47 -11.54
CA VAL A 159 13.23 -25.53 -11.08
C VAL A 159 14.46 -25.73 -11.96
N GLU A 160 14.75 -24.76 -12.81
CA GLU A 160 15.77 -24.85 -13.85
C GLU A 160 16.89 -23.86 -13.58
N LYS A 161 18.15 -24.32 -13.64
CA LYS A 161 19.30 -23.43 -13.54
C LYS A 161 19.42 -22.60 -14.80
N LEU A 162 19.51 -21.29 -14.63
CA LEU A 162 19.82 -20.34 -15.69
C LEU A 162 21.27 -19.87 -15.57
N ILE A 163 21.70 -19.12 -16.59
CA ILE A 163 22.96 -18.39 -16.56
C ILE A 163 22.91 -17.21 -15.57
N THR A 164 24.01 -16.48 -15.46
CA THR A 164 24.06 -15.22 -14.73
C THR A 164 23.14 -14.18 -15.37
N GLY A 165 22.32 -13.51 -14.57
CA GLY A 165 21.43 -12.42 -14.98
C GLY A 165 21.46 -11.24 -14.01
N ASP A 166 20.89 -10.12 -14.43
CA ASP A 166 20.72 -8.93 -13.59
C ASP A 166 19.55 -9.13 -12.63
N ARG A 167 19.82 -8.91 -11.35
CA ARG A 167 18.92 -9.23 -10.25
C ARG A 167 18.74 -8.01 -9.36
N ILE A 168 17.50 -7.79 -8.91
CA ILE A 168 17.08 -6.67 -8.07
C ILE A 168 16.92 -7.11 -6.62
N CYS A 169 17.50 -6.31 -5.73
CA CYS A 169 17.42 -6.40 -4.29
C CYS A 169 16.75 -5.14 -3.78
N ILE A 170 15.69 -5.27 -2.99
CA ILE A 170 14.97 -4.12 -2.44
C ILE A 170 15.24 -4.07 -0.94
N ASP A 171 15.82 -2.95 -0.48
CA ASP A 171 15.92 -2.61 0.93
C ASP A 171 14.82 -1.59 1.26
N THR A 172 13.88 -1.95 2.13
CA THR A 172 12.80 -1.07 2.56
C THR A 172 13.19 -0.29 3.82
N ILE A 173 12.33 0.64 4.23
CA ILE A 173 12.44 1.36 5.51
C ILE A 173 11.71 0.65 6.66
N SER A 174 11.23 -0.57 6.46
CA SER A 174 10.46 -1.33 7.44
C SER A 174 11.04 -2.73 7.61
N ASN A 175 11.26 -3.15 8.86
CA ASN A 175 11.59 -4.55 9.12
C ASN A 175 10.35 -5.43 8.89
N MET A 176 10.55 -6.59 8.28
CA MET A 176 9.54 -7.61 8.08
C MET A 176 9.81 -8.81 8.99
N VAL A 177 8.84 -9.69 9.16
CA VAL A 177 9.01 -10.96 9.88
C VAL A 177 8.99 -12.16 8.93
N GLU A 178 9.14 -13.38 9.45
CA GLU A 178 8.96 -14.58 8.64
C GLU A 178 7.54 -14.65 8.08
N GLY A 179 7.42 -15.05 6.81
CA GLY A 179 6.15 -15.10 6.10
C GLY A 179 5.76 -13.77 5.45
N GLU A 180 6.49 -12.68 5.72
CA GLU A 180 6.31 -11.37 5.09
C GLU A 180 7.32 -11.15 3.95
N GLY A 181 6.82 -10.62 2.84
CA GLY A 181 7.55 -10.52 1.60
C GLY A 181 6.88 -9.64 0.55
N MET A 182 7.28 -9.82 -0.70
CA MET A 182 6.66 -9.19 -1.87
C MET A 182 6.19 -10.25 -2.85
N LEU A 183 5.06 -9.98 -3.51
CA LEU A 183 4.58 -10.78 -4.63
C LEU A 183 5.39 -10.42 -5.87
N VAL A 184 6.08 -11.39 -6.46
CA VAL A 184 6.93 -11.24 -7.64
C VAL A 184 6.66 -12.36 -8.64
N GLY A 185 6.62 -12.05 -9.93
CA GLY A 185 6.45 -13.03 -11.00
C GLY A 185 6.96 -12.52 -12.34
N ASP A 186 7.19 -13.42 -13.29
CA ASP A 186 7.53 -13.03 -14.67
C ASP A 186 6.33 -12.34 -15.36
N TYR A 187 5.11 -12.58 -14.86
CA TYR A 187 3.86 -12.04 -15.37
C TYR A 187 3.12 -11.27 -14.27
N SER A 188 2.33 -10.27 -14.66
CA SER A 188 1.61 -9.43 -13.71
C SER A 188 0.40 -10.11 -13.05
N ASN A 189 -0.06 -11.22 -13.62
CA ASN A 189 -1.27 -11.95 -13.20
C ASN A 189 -0.97 -13.30 -12.53
N GLY A 190 0.31 -13.63 -12.34
CA GLY A 190 0.77 -14.81 -11.62
C GLY A 190 2.08 -14.49 -10.90
N MET A 191 2.03 -14.44 -9.57
CA MET A 191 3.15 -14.05 -8.73
C MET A 191 3.33 -15.01 -7.55
N ILE A 192 4.58 -15.23 -7.13
CA ILE A 192 4.91 -15.97 -5.91
C ILE A 192 5.27 -14.99 -4.78
N LEU A 193 4.99 -15.36 -3.53
CA LEU A 193 5.39 -14.58 -2.37
C LEU A 193 6.86 -14.85 -2.02
N VAL A 194 7.74 -13.92 -2.35
CA VAL A 194 9.18 -13.96 -2.03
C VAL A 194 9.40 -13.41 -0.62
N ASN A 195 9.90 -14.24 0.28
CA ASN A 195 10.11 -13.88 1.68
C ASN A 195 11.25 -12.87 1.83
N SER A 196 11.13 -12.00 2.83
CA SER A 196 12.23 -11.16 3.28
C SER A 196 13.43 -11.98 3.81
N GLU A 197 14.61 -11.36 3.92
CA GLU A 197 15.80 -11.94 4.57
C GLU A 197 15.64 -11.88 6.11
N SER A 198 14.45 -12.22 6.63
CA SER A 198 14.06 -12.12 8.04
C SER A 198 14.50 -13.30 8.89
N GLN A 199 14.91 -14.41 8.27
CA GLN A 199 15.42 -15.58 8.98
C GLN A 199 16.94 -15.52 9.11
N ASP A 200 17.44 -15.78 10.31
CA ASP A 200 18.87 -16.02 10.51
C ASP A 200 19.28 -17.31 9.81
N ASN A 201 20.46 -17.30 9.19
CA ASN A 201 21.13 -18.53 8.79
C ASN A 201 22.51 -18.63 9.46
N PRO A 202 23.15 -19.81 9.47
CA PRO A 202 24.44 -20.00 10.13
C PRO A 202 25.61 -19.18 9.54
N TYR A 203 25.42 -18.57 8.37
CA TYR A 203 26.48 -17.98 7.56
C TYR A 203 26.38 -16.45 7.44
N VAL A 204 25.20 -15.87 7.64
CA VAL A 204 24.87 -14.47 7.39
C VAL A 204 23.76 -14.05 8.35
N ALA A 205 23.96 -12.91 9.03
CA ALA A 205 22.93 -12.29 9.86
C ALA A 205 21.72 -11.87 9.02
N SER A 206 20.51 -12.03 9.58
CA SER A 206 19.27 -11.58 8.94
C SER A 206 19.29 -10.07 8.64
N ARG A 207 18.57 -9.72 7.58
CA ARG A 207 18.27 -8.33 7.18
C ARG A 207 16.79 -8.24 6.90
N PRO A 208 15.95 -8.14 7.93
CA PRO A 208 14.50 -8.29 7.76
C PRO A 208 13.86 -7.20 6.91
N PHE A 209 14.54 -6.07 6.66
CA PHE A 209 14.13 -5.02 5.72
C PHE A 209 14.45 -5.32 4.25
N ARG A 210 15.15 -6.42 3.95
CA ARG A 210 15.61 -6.76 2.59
C ARG A 210 14.75 -7.86 1.98
N ILE A 211 14.35 -7.66 0.73
CA ILE A 211 13.77 -8.72 -0.12
C ILE A 211 14.66 -8.94 -1.32
N ASN A 212 14.93 -10.23 -1.57
CA ASN A 212 15.65 -10.62 -2.75
C ASN A 212 14.71 -10.87 -3.95
N ALA A 213 14.17 -9.78 -4.49
CA ALA A 213 12.95 -9.77 -5.30
C ALA A 213 12.97 -10.68 -6.55
N GLY A 214 13.92 -10.51 -7.47
CA GLY A 214 13.93 -11.30 -8.71
C GLY A 214 14.81 -10.71 -9.81
N ALA A 215 14.67 -11.21 -11.04
CA ALA A 215 15.30 -10.65 -12.22
C ALA A 215 14.70 -9.28 -12.60
N VAL A 216 15.46 -8.44 -13.29
CA VAL A 216 15.03 -7.08 -13.68
C VAL A 216 13.68 -7.00 -14.41
N HIS A 217 13.31 -8.03 -15.18
CA HIS A 217 12.07 -8.07 -15.95
C HIS A 217 10.85 -8.55 -15.16
N CYS A 218 11.02 -9.12 -13.96
CA CYS A 218 9.88 -9.59 -13.19
C CYS A 218 9.00 -8.41 -12.77
N TYR A 219 7.71 -8.65 -12.69
CA TYR A 219 6.75 -7.75 -12.07
C TYR A 219 6.75 -7.90 -10.55
N VAL A 220 6.42 -6.82 -9.86
CA VAL A 220 6.12 -6.80 -8.42
C VAL A 220 4.74 -6.18 -8.18
N MET A 221 4.01 -6.68 -7.18
CA MET A 221 2.80 -6.04 -6.68
C MET A 221 3.14 -4.77 -5.89
N THR A 222 2.43 -3.69 -6.17
CA THR A 222 2.54 -2.37 -5.53
C THR A 222 1.20 -1.98 -4.90
N PRO A 223 1.14 -0.94 -4.06
CA PRO A 223 -0.12 -0.51 -3.44
C PRO A 223 -1.24 -0.26 -4.47
N GLU A 224 -2.49 -0.28 -3.99
CA GLU A 224 -3.70 -0.12 -4.82
C GLU A 224 -3.86 -1.24 -5.86
N ASN A 225 -3.35 -2.44 -5.54
CA ASN A 225 -3.41 -3.61 -6.40
C ASN A 225 -2.89 -3.29 -7.81
N ARG A 226 -1.75 -2.59 -7.92
CA ARG A 226 -1.07 -2.25 -9.18
C ARG A 226 0.22 -3.06 -9.34
N THR A 227 0.73 -3.18 -10.55
CA THR A 227 2.02 -3.86 -10.80
C THR A 227 3.03 -2.94 -11.49
N LYS A 228 4.32 -3.16 -11.22
CA LYS A 228 5.44 -2.50 -11.89
C LYS A 228 6.52 -3.53 -12.24
N TYR A 229 7.33 -3.25 -13.26
CA TYR A 229 8.58 -3.99 -13.43
C TYR A 229 9.56 -3.67 -12.32
N LEU A 230 10.33 -4.66 -11.86
CA LEU A 230 11.39 -4.46 -10.89
C LEU A 230 12.45 -3.46 -11.39
N ALA A 231 12.71 -3.41 -12.70
CA ALA A 231 13.61 -2.45 -13.33
C ALA A 231 13.16 -0.99 -13.23
N ASP A 232 11.86 -0.74 -13.08
CA ASP A 232 11.29 0.62 -13.08
C ASP A 232 11.27 1.26 -11.68
N LEU A 233 11.44 0.43 -10.64
CA LEU A 233 11.44 0.89 -9.25
C LEU A 233 12.63 1.79 -8.93
N ARG A 234 12.41 2.73 -8.02
CA ARG A 234 13.44 3.68 -7.53
C ARG A 234 13.36 3.84 -6.02
N SER A 235 14.44 4.36 -5.43
CA SER A 235 14.40 4.82 -4.04
C SER A 235 13.31 5.89 -3.88
N GLY A 236 12.53 5.78 -2.82
CA GLY A 236 11.36 6.63 -2.56
C GLY A 236 10.04 6.06 -3.10
N ASP A 237 10.06 5.04 -3.97
CA ASP A 237 8.82 4.40 -4.42
C ASP A 237 8.18 3.60 -3.27
N GLU A 238 6.84 3.59 -3.28
CA GLU A 238 6.05 2.72 -2.40
C GLU A 238 6.01 1.28 -2.93
N VAL A 239 6.02 0.34 -2.00
CA VAL A 239 5.94 -1.10 -2.25
C VAL A 239 4.96 -1.75 -1.29
N LEU A 240 4.32 -2.82 -1.74
CA LEU A 240 3.37 -3.56 -0.94
C LEU A 240 4.05 -4.76 -0.28
N ILE A 241 4.04 -4.79 1.04
CA ILE A 241 4.44 -5.97 1.81
C ILE A 241 3.21 -6.82 2.06
N VAL A 242 3.33 -8.12 1.86
CA VAL A 242 2.25 -9.10 1.98
C VAL A 242 2.72 -10.25 2.87
N ASN A 243 1.85 -10.72 3.77
CA ASN A 243 2.09 -11.95 4.53
C ASN A 243 1.34 -13.15 3.95
N ASN A 244 1.61 -14.36 4.47
CA ASN A 244 1.01 -15.60 3.99
C ASN A 244 -0.53 -15.67 4.13
N LYS A 245 -1.14 -14.79 4.94
CA LYS A 245 -2.60 -14.67 5.11
C LYS A 245 -3.22 -13.60 4.20
N GLY A 246 -2.41 -12.95 3.37
CA GLY A 246 -2.85 -11.87 2.51
C GLY A 246 -2.93 -10.51 3.20
N GLU A 247 -2.60 -10.39 4.48
CA GLU A 247 -2.56 -9.08 5.14
C GLU A 247 -1.42 -8.25 4.55
N THR A 248 -1.68 -6.97 4.31
CA THR A 248 -0.75 -6.09 3.62
C THR A 248 -0.49 -4.80 4.37
N PHE A 249 0.71 -4.24 4.17
CA PHE A 249 1.03 -2.88 4.54
C PHE A 249 1.97 -2.26 3.52
N VAL A 250 2.01 -0.93 3.46
CA VAL A 250 2.87 -0.20 2.54
C VAL A 250 4.20 0.13 3.23
N SER A 251 5.30 -0.07 2.51
CA SER A 251 6.62 0.43 2.89
C SER A 251 7.22 1.24 1.75
N VAL A 252 8.34 1.90 2.00
CA VAL A 252 9.06 2.69 1.00
C VAL A 252 10.42 2.07 0.74
N ILE A 253 10.84 2.09 -0.52
CA ILE A 253 12.17 1.64 -0.93
C ILE A 253 13.21 2.65 -0.44
N GLY A 254 14.07 2.25 0.49
CA GLY A 254 15.25 3.03 0.87
C GLY A 254 16.35 2.90 -0.17
N ARG A 255 16.64 1.66 -0.62
CA ARG A 255 17.72 1.40 -1.59
C ARG A 255 17.38 0.21 -2.50
N ILE A 256 17.77 0.32 -3.76
CA ILE A 256 17.78 -0.79 -4.72
C ILE A 256 19.22 -1.21 -4.99
N LYS A 257 19.49 -2.52 -4.99
CA LYS A 257 20.75 -3.07 -5.51
C LYS A 257 20.47 -3.85 -6.77
N LEU A 258 21.15 -3.48 -7.85
CA LEU A 258 21.18 -4.20 -9.11
C LEU A 258 22.54 -4.89 -9.22
N GLU A 259 22.54 -6.22 -9.30
CA GLU A 259 23.77 -7.02 -9.36
C GLU A 259 23.60 -8.25 -10.25
N LYS A 260 24.72 -8.77 -10.76
CA LYS A 260 24.74 -9.98 -11.59
C LYS A 260 24.92 -11.22 -10.72
N ARG A 261 23.99 -12.17 -10.80
CA ARG A 261 24.02 -13.43 -10.02
C ARG A 261 23.54 -14.62 -10.86
N PRO A 262 23.98 -15.84 -10.56
CA PRO A 262 23.37 -17.05 -11.13
C PRO A 262 21.88 -17.11 -10.77
N MET A 263 21.03 -17.50 -11.72
CA MET A 263 19.56 -17.46 -11.56
C MET A 263 18.93 -18.87 -11.65
N LEU A 264 17.70 -18.99 -11.16
CA LEU A 264 16.80 -20.12 -11.33
C LEU A 264 15.53 -19.62 -12.01
N ARG A 265 15.02 -20.37 -12.99
CA ARG A 265 13.63 -20.26 -13.43
C ARG A 265 12.79 -21.27 -12.65
N ILE A 266 11.75 -20.78 -11.99
CA ILE A 266 10.83 -21.60 -11.20
C ILE A 266 9.47 -21.53 -11.89
N VAL A 267 8.94 -22.68 -12.31
CA VAL A 267 7.60 -22.79 -12.90
C VAL A 267 6.64 -23.27 -11.83
N ILE A 268 5.52 -22.57 -11.70
CA ILE A 268 4.48 -22.85 -10.71
C ILE A 268 3.17 -23.11 -11.43
N LYS A 269 2.52 -24.21 -11.04
CA LYS A 269 1.15 -24.53 -11.42
C LYS A 269 0.20 -23.75 -10.53
N GLY A 270 -0.49 -22.79 -11.14
CA GLY A 270 -1.54 -22.01 -10.51
C GLY A 270 -2.93 -22.66 -10.66
N LYS A 271 -3.96 -22.03 -10.08
CA LYS A 271 -5.37 -22.41 -10.27
C LYS A 271 -5.93 -21.87 -11.59
N ILE A 272 -5.44 -20.72 -12.05
CA ILE A 272 -5.91 -20.05 -13.27
C ILE A 272 -5.01 -20.44 -14.44
N LYS A 273 -3.69 -20.24 -14.28
CA LYS A 273 -2.70 -20.54 -15.32
C LYS A 273 -1.36 -20.85 -14.68
N ASP A 274 -0.57 -21.70 -15.34
CA ASP A 274 0.83 -21.87 -14.99
C ASP A 274 1.60 -20.59 -15.30
N PHE A 275 2.51 -20.23 -14.40
CA PHE A 275 3.37 -19.05 -14.55
C PHE A 275 4.79 -19.38 -14.08
N SER A 276 5.71 -18.43 -14.26
CA SER A 276 7.07 -18.58 -13.78
C SER A 276 7.57 -17.34 -13.04
N VAL A 277 8.68 -17.53 -12.33
CA VAL A 277 9.47 -16.45 -11.73
C VAL A 277 10.95 -16.76 -11.93
N VAL A 278 11.76 -15.73 -12.16
CA VAL A 278 13.22 -15.83 -12.17
C VAL A 278 13.84 -15.25 -10.90
N LEU A 279 14.38 -16.11 -10.04
CA LEU A 279 15.00 -15.75 -8.76
C LEU A 279 16.49 -16.09 -8.73
N GLN A 280 17.24 -15.47 -7.82
CA GLN A 280 18.65 -15.81 -7.64
C GLN A 280 18.82 -17.25 -7.14
N ASN A 281 19.81 -17.96 -7.69
CA ASN A 281 20.22 -19.28 -7.21
C ASN A 281 21.09 -19.14 -5.95
N ALA A 282 20.47 -18.99 -4.79
CA ALA A 282 21.17 -18.98 -3.50
C ALA A 282 20.27 -19.44 -2.34
N GLU A 283 20.89 -19.99 -1.30
CA GLU A 283 20.23 -20.50 -0.09
C GLU A 283 19.38 -19.44 0.63
N THR A 284 19.85 -18.20 0.64
CA THR A 284 19.24 -17.06 1.34
C THR A 284 17.97 -16.54 0.65
N ILE A 285 17.67 -17.04 -0.55
CA ILE A 285 16.48 -16.67 -1.31
C ILE A 285 15.41 -17.68 -0.96
N ARG A 286 14.30 -17.19 -0.41
CA ARG A 286 13.24 -18.05 0.13
C ARG A 286 11.89 -17.57 -0.38
N VAL A 287 10.98 -18.51 -0.59
CA VAL A 287 9.58 -18.26 -0.95
C VAL A 287 8.68 -18.76 0.17
N VAL A 288 7.56 -18.09 0.38
CA VAL A 288 6.64 -18.39 1.47
C VAL A 288 5.81 -19.62 1.11
N THR A 289 5.64 -20.51 2.08
CA THR A 289 4.78 -21.70 1.99
C THR A 289 3.41 -21.38 2.59
N PRO A 290 2.35 -22.13 2.22
CA PRO A 290 0.98 -21.85 2.70
C PRO A 290 0.82 -21.86 4.23
N ASP A 291 1.67 -22.60 4.95
CA ASP A 291 1.71 -22.65 6.41
C ASP A 291 2.38 -21.41 7.07
N GLY A 292 2.83 -20.44 6.26
CA GLY A 292 3.46 -19.20 6.72
C GLY A 292 4.95 -19.28 7.00
N LYS A 293 5.56 -20.46 6.81
CA LYS A 293 7.01 -20.60 6.82
C LYS A 293 7.59 -20.16 5.48
N SER A 294 8.90 -20.23 5.35
CA SER A 294 9.54 -20.07 4.04
C SER A 294 10.47 -21.22 3.71
N LYS A 295 10.59 -21.49 2.41
CA LYS A 295 11.46 -22.53 1.85
C LYS A 295 12.49 -21.91 0.92
N SER A 296 13.73 -22.34 1.08
CA SER A 296 14.84 -21.90 0.23
C SER A 296 14.65 -22.37 -1.22
N VAL A 297 14.91 -21.48 -2.18
CA VAL A 297 14.72 -21.78 -3.62
C VAL A 297 15.62 -22.92 -4.10
N VAL A 298 16.77 -23.14 -3.47
CA VAL A 298 17.69 -24.23 -3.84
C VAL A 298 17.24 -25.60 -3.32
N SER A 299 16.25 -25.64 -2.41
CA SER A 299 15.64 -26.88 -1.91
C SER A 299 14.24 -27.13 -2.45
N LEU A 300 13.75 -26.25 -3.34
CA LEU A 300 12.49 -26.45 -4.06
C LEU A 300 12.61 -27.63 -5.03
N LYS A 301 11.54 -28.42 -5.08
CA LYS A 301 11.38 -29.58 -5.96
C LYS A 301 9.94 -29.65 -6.45
N THR A 302 9.73 -30.37 -7.55
CA THR A 302 8.39 -30.64 -8.09
C THR A 302 7.46 -31.17 -7.00
N GLY A 303 6.23 -30.65 -6.95
CA GLY A 303 5.21 -31.00 -5.97
C GLY A 303 5.23 -30.17 -4.68
N ASP A 304 6.26 -29.36 -4.45
CA ASP A 304 6.27 -28.43 -3.31
C ASP A 304 5.16 -27.39 -3.44
N LYS A 305 4.53 -27.05 -2.31
CA LYS A 305 3.48 -26.03 -2.24
C LYS A 305 4.03 -24.68 -1.85
N VAL A 306 3.55 -23.62 -2.50
CA VAL A 306 3.99 -22.23 -2.30
C VAL A 306 2.80 -21.28 -2.29
N THR A 307 2.94 -20.15 -1.61
CA THR A 307 1.94 -19.10 -1.57
C THR A 307 2.06 -18.22 -2.81
N ILE A 308 0.95 -18.06 -3.53
CA ILE A 308 0.90 -17.33 -4.79
C ILE A 308 -0.26 -16.33 -4.81
N PHE A 309 -0.16 -15.38 -5.73
CA PHE A 309 -1.25 -14.51 -6.15
C PHE A 309 -1.54 -14.78 -7.63
N GLU A 310 -2.81 -14.91 -7.97
CA GLU A 310 -3.26 -15.01 -9.36
C GLU A 310 -4.47 -14.11 -9.58
N GLU A 311 -4.57 -13.54 -10.77
CA GLU A 311 -5.73 -12.75 -11.18
C GLU A 311 -6.17 -13.13 -12.60
N LYS A 312 -7.49 -13.07 -12.86
CA LYS A 312 -8.02 -13.23 -14.21
C LYS A 312 -7.82 -11.93 -15.02
N GLY A 313 -7.33 -12.05 -16.25
CA GLY A 313 -7.10 -10.93 -17.16
C GLY A 313 -5.63 -10.51 -17.27
N GLY A 314 -5.36 -9.53 -18.13
CA GLY A 314 -4.05 -8.89 -18.27
C GLY A 314 -3.97 -7.59 -17.46
N ARG A 315 -2.77 -7.04 -17.32
CA ARG A 315 -2.58 -5.68 -16.82
C ARG A 315 -1.83 -4.85 -17.85
N HIS A 316 -2.29 -3.63 -18.09
CA HIS A 316 -1.58 -2.67 -18.93
C HIS A 316 -1.16 -1.49 -18.06
N PHE A 317 0.15 -1.21 -17.99
CA PHE A 317 0.72 -0.19 -17.11
C PHE A 317 0.28 -0.31 -15.63
N GLY A 318 0.16 -1.54 -15.13
CA GLY A 318 -0.21 -1.79 -13.74
C GLY A 318 -1.71 -1.72 -13.45
N HIS A 319 -2.55 -1.29 -14.39
CA HIS A 319 -4.01 -1.30 -14.25
C HIS A 319 -4.61 -2.60 -14.77
N LYS A 320 -5.66 -3.08 -14.08
CA LYS A 320 -6.44 -4.25 -14.52
C LYS A 320 -7.19 -3.91 -15.79
N ILE A 321 -7.00 -4.71 -16.84
CA ILE A 321 -7.78 -4.60 -18.08
C ILE A 321 -8.24 -6.00 -18.49
N GLU A 322 -9.51 -6.13 -18.87
CA GLU A 322 -9.98 -7.30 -19.61
C GLU A 322 -9.47 -7.23 -21.06
N GLU A 323 -8.16 -7.42 -21.25
CA GLU A 323 -7.53 -7.48 -22.57
C GLU A 323 -6.84 -8.84 -22.76
N THR A 324 -6.84 -9.33 -23.99
CA THR A 324 -6.11 -10.54 -24.37
C THR A 324 -4.67 -10.17 -24.67
N ILE A 325 -3.80 -10.27 -23.67
CA ILE A 325 -2.35 -10.06 -23.81
C ILE A 325 -1.66 -11.43 -23.87
N GLU A 326 -0.84 -11.66 -24.89
CA GLU A 326 -0.01 -12.87 -25.03
C GLU A 326 1.46 -12.55 -24.68
N GLU A 327 1.88 -12.88 -23.46
CA GLU A 327 3.27 -12.87 -23.01
C GLU A 327 3.85 -14.31 -23.11
N LYS A 328 5.11 -14.46 -23.56
CA LYS A 328 5.74 -15.77 -23.89
C LYS A 328 7.02 -16.06 -23.14
#